data_AF-A0A924FWG6-F1
#
_entry.id   AF-A0A924FWG6-F1
#
_cell.length_a   1.000
_cell.length_b   1.000
_cell.length_c   1.000
_cell.angle_alpha   90.00
_cell.angle_beta   90.00
_cell.angle_gamma   90.00
#
_symmetry.space_group_name_H-M   'P 1'
#
loop_
_entity.id
_entity.type
_entity.pdbx_description
1 polymer ?
#
loop_
_entity_poly.entity_id
_entity_poly.type
_entity_poly.pdbx_seq_one_letter_code
_entity_poly.pdbx_strand_id
1 'polypeptide(L)'
;MVAASPAFAQSPSPDVLRDLAPTGQLRAAINFGNSVLAQKGPDGAPRGVSADLAAELAKRLGVPVAFVPFEAAGKVFEGARAGIWDVGFMAIEPVRAAEVMFTAPYVIIEGTYMVRRESPFRDVGEVDQPGIKIAVGLGSAYDLYLTRTIKQATLLRAATGGGTAMIEMFVNDRLDVASGVRQQLDAYAKDHP
;
A
#
# COMPACT_ATOMS: atom_id res chain seq x y z
N MET A 1 -6.52 13.62 -40.44
CA MET A 1 -6.24 12.26 -39.92
C MET A 1 -4.73 12.19 -39.70
N VAL A 2 -4.27 12.49 -38.48
CA VAL A 2 -2.83 12.44 -38.15
C VAL A 2 -2.56 11.03 -37.64
N ALA A 3 -1.74 10.29 -38.38
CA ALA A 3 -1.30 8.97 -37.97
C ALA A 3 -0.45 9.10 -36.70
N ALA A 4 -0.88 8.48 -35.61
CA ALA A 4 -0.06 8.32 -34.42
C ALA A 4 1.10 7.37 -34.77
N SER A 5 2.34 7.85 -34.67
CA SER A 5 3.52 6.99 -34.71
C SER A 5 3.44 5.98 -33.56
N PRO A 6 3.71 4.69 -33.81
CA PRO A 6 3.69 3.71 -32.74
C PRO A 6 4.91 3.97 -31.85
N ALA A 7 4.69 4.22 -30.57
CA ALA A 7 5.74 4.35 -29.57
C ALA A 7 6.37 2.97 -29.31
N PHE A 8 7.21 2.49 -30.24
CA PHE A 8 8.07 1.34 -30.03
C PHE A 8 9.41 1.80 -29.44
N ALA A 9 9.67 1.36 -28.21
CA ALA A 9 10.96 1.21 -27.52
C ALA A 9 12.12 2.09 -28.01
N GLN A 10 12.18 3.34 -27.53
CA GLN A 10 13.48 3.99 -27.38
C GLN A 10 14.24 3.26 -26.28
N SER A 11 15.49 2.87 -26.55
CA SER A 11 16.41 2.43 -25.49
C SER A 11 16.45 3.50 -24.40
N PRO A 12 16.42 3.11 -23.11
CA PRO A 12 16.48 4.07 -22.01
C PRO A 12 17.71 4.97 -22.17
N SER A 13 17.56 6.27 -21.92
CA SER A 13 18.71 7.15 -21.91
C SER A 13 19.65 6.77 -20.74
N PRO A 14 20.95 7.09 -20.83
CA PRO A 14 21.88 6.88 -19.72
C PRO A 14 21.43 7.55 -18.41
N ASP A 15 20.74 8.69 -18.50
CA ASP A 15 20.22 9.40 -17.32
C ASP A 15 19.07 8.62 -16.66
N VAL A 16 18.15 8.03 -17.44
CA VAL A 16 17.08 7.17 -16.91
C VAL A 16 17.67 5.96 -16.17
N LEU A 17 18.72 5.35 -16.70
CA LEU A 17 19.39 4.23 -16.03
C LEU A 17 20.12 4.67 -14.76
N ARG A 18 20.73 5.86 -14.75
CA ARG A 18 21.37 6.41 -13.55
C ARG A 18 20.35 6.65 -12.43
N ASP A 19 19.15 7.08 -12.78
CA ASP A 19 18.09 7.39 -11.81
C ASP A 19 17.38 6.12 -11.31
N LEU A 20 17.03 5.19 -12.20
CA LEU A 20 16.19 4.02 -11.86
C LEU A 20 16.97 2.74 -11.58
N ALA A 21 18.23 2.66 -12.01
CA ALA A 21 19.08 1.49 -11.80
C ALA A 21 20.54 1.89 -11.49
N PRO A 22 20.79 2.77 -10.50
CA PRO A 22 22.14 3.29 -10.20
C PRO A 22 23.16 2.22 -9.84
N THR A 23 22.69 1.02 -9.46
CA THR A 23 23.50 -0.14 -9.08
C THR A 23 23.62 -1.19 -10.18
N GLY A 24 23.12 -0.90 -11.38
CA GLY A 24 23.05 -1.85 -12.51
C GLY A 24 21.84 -2.78 -12.47
N GLN A 25 20.94 -2.60 -11.49
CA GLN A 25 19.67 -3.33 -11.35
C GLN A 25 18.58 -2.39 -10.84
N LEU A 26 17.32 -2.67 -11.17
CA LEU A 26 16.15 -1.99 -10.63
C LEU A 26 15.79 -2.60 -9.27
N ARG A 27 15.98 -1.86 -8.17
CA ARG A 27 15.58 -2.29 -6.83
C ARG A 27 14.12 -1.91 -6.59
N ALA A 28 13.23 -2.89 -6.55
CA ALA A 28 11.80 -2.69 -6.41
C ALA A 28 11.31 -3.06 -5.01
N ALA A 29 10.73 -2.11 -4.28
CA ALA A 29 10.15 -2.37 -2.97
C ALA A 29 8.82 -3.11 -3.08
N ILE A 30 8.72 -4.27 -2.43
CA ILE A 30 7.52 -5.12 -2.41
C ILE A 30 6.92 -5.13 -1.00
N ASN A 31 5.70 -4.59 -0.86
CA ASN A 31 4.98 -4.54 0.41
C ASN A 31 4.00 -5.72 0.56
N PHE A 32 4.39 -6.76 1.28
CA PHE A 32 3.53 -7.90 1.58
C PHE A 32 2.40 -7.58 2.57
N GLY A 33 2.48 -6.44 3.27
CA GLY A 33 1.37 -5.92 4.07
C GLY A 33 0.17 -5.46 3.24
N ASN A 34 0.31 -5.34 1.91
CA ASN A 34 -0.80 -5.07 1.00
C ASN A 34 -1.03 -6.27 0.06
N SER A 35 -1.86 -7.21 0.51
CA SER A 35 -2.18 -8.43 -0.23
C SER A 35 -2.94 -8.20 -1.55
N VAL A 36 -3.44 -6.99 -1.81
CA VAL A 36 -4.00 -6.63 -3.14
C VAL A 36 -2.88 -6.46 -4.17
N LEU A 37 -1.71 -6.00 -3.72
CA LEU A 37 -0.59 -5.64 -4.60
C LEU A 37 0.50 -6.71 -4.67
N ALA A 38 0.74 -7.43 -3.57
CA ALA A 38 1.83 -8.39 -3.48
C ALA A 38 1.48 -9.60 -2.60
N GLN A 39 1.88 -10.80 -3.05
CA GLN A 39 1.82 -12.04 -2.28
C GLN A 39 3.14 -12.81 -2.40
N LYS A 40 3.45 -13.65 -1.41
CA LYS A 40 4.57 -14.60 -1.48
C LYS A 40 4.14 -15.84 -2.27
N GLY A 41 4.90 -16.22 -3.30
CA GLY A 41 4.72 -17.47 -4.04
C GLY A 41 5.12 -18.70 -3.21
N PRO A 42 4.88 -19.93 -3.72
CA PRO A 42 5.27 -21.17 -3.05
C PRO A 42 6.77 -21.28 -2.77
N ASP A 43 7.58 -20.64 -3.61
CA ASP A 43 9.04 -20.52 -3.53
C ASP A 43 9.51 -19.30 -2.73
N GLY A 44 8.58 -18.53 -2.14
CA GLY A 44 8.85 -17.28 -1.45
C GLY A 44 9.06 -16.08 -2.38
N ALA A 45 9.02 -16.27 -3.70
CA ALA A 45 9.20 -15.18 -4.66
C ALA A 45 7.99 -14.23 -4.65
N PRO A 46 8.19 -12.91 -4.76
CA PRO A 46 7.10 -11.94 -4.94
C PRO A 46 6.22 -12.25 -6.16
N ARG A 47 4.90 -12.18 -5.97
CA ARG A 47 3.88 -12.26 -7.02
C ARG A 47 2.87 -11.13 -6.85
N GLY A 48 2.09 -10.89 -7.89
CA GLY A 48 1.02 -9.88 -7.89
C GLY A 48 1.43 -8.59 -8.61
N VAL A 49 0.51 -7.62 -8.61
CA VAL A 49 0.60 -6.38 -9.41
C VAL A 49 1.95 -5.68 -9.25
N SER A 50 2.45 -5.53 -8.02
CA SER A 50 3.75 -4.86 -7.79
C SER A 50 4.93 -5.61 -8.39
N ALA A 51 4.95 -6.95 -8.27
CA ALA A 51 6.03 -7.76 -8.80
C ALA A 51 6.02 -7.75 -10.33
N ASP A 52 4.83 -7.87 -10.93
CA ASP A 52 4.65 -7.90 -12.39
C ASP A 52 5.06 -6.55 -13.01
N LEU A 53 4.63 -5.43 -12.41
CA LEU A 53 4.99 -4.09 -12.89
C LEU A 53 6.48 -3.80 -12.73
N ALA A 54 7.10 -4.23 -11.63
CA ALA A 54 8.54 -4.07 -11.43
C ALA A 54 9.36 -4.90 -12.43
N ALA A 55 8.95 -6.15 -12.68
CA ALA A 55 9.61 -7.01 -13.65
C ALA A 55 9.49 -6.46 -15.08
N GLU A 56 8.31 -5.97 -15.46
CA GLU A 56 8.11 -5.35 -16.78
C GLU A 56 8.89 -4.03 -16.92
N LEU A 57 8.98 -3.21 -15.86
CA LEU A 57 9.82 -2.01 -15.87
C LEU A 57 11.30 -2.36 -16.04
N ALA A 58 11.82 -3.33 -15.27
CA ALA A 58 13.21 -3.78 -15.38
C ALA A 58 13.53 -4.31 -16.78
N LYS A 59 12.62 -5.08 -17.38
CA LYS A 59 12.73 -5.58 -18.75
C LYS A 59 12.80 -4.45 -19.77
N ARG A 60 11.97 -3.41 -19.64
CA ARG A 60 12.04 -2.22 -20.52
C ARG A 60 13.31 -1.41 -20.34
N LEU A 61 13.86 -1.40 -19.12
CA LEU A 61 15.14 -0.78 -18.81
C LEU A 61 16.34 -1.62 -19.27
N GLY A 62 16.15 -2.90 -19.60
CA GLY A 62 17.24 -3.80 -19.98
C GLY A 62 18.17 -4.16 -18.82
N VAL A 63 17.67 -4.10 -17.58
CA VAL A 63 18.43 -4.42 -16.36
C VAL A 63 17.74 -5.52 -15.54
N PRO A 64 18.46 -6.25 -14.67
CA PRO A 64 17.84 -7.16 -13.71
C PRO A 64 16.92 -6.43 -12.73
N VAL A 65 15.91 -7.14 -12.23
CA VAL A 65 15.10 -6.69 -11.08
C VAL A 65 15.63 -7.31 -9.79
N ALA A 66 15.74 -6.50 -8.74
CA ALA A 66 15.99 -6.95 -7.39
C ALA A 66 14.79 -6.58 -6.50
N PHE A 67 14.07 -7.58 -6.02
CA PHE A 67 12.95 -7.34 -5.11
C PHE A 67 13.43 -7.10 -3.68
N VAL A 68 12.99 -5.99 -3.09
CA VAL A 68 13.30 -5.59 -1.71
C VAL A 68 12.03 -5.79 -0.87
N PRO A 69 11.93 -6.84 -0.05
CA PRO A 69 10.70 -7.18 0.65
C PRO A 69 10.48 -6.31 1.90
N PHE A 70 9.22 -5.92 2.12
CA PHE A 70 8.76 -5.19 3.28
C PHE A 70 7.43 -5.76 3.78
N GLU A 71 7.20 -5.64 5.08
CA GLU A 71 5.97 -6.12 5.73
C GLU A 71 4.93 -5.00 5.95
N ALA A 72 5.29 -3.73 5.71
CA ALA A 72 4.37 -2.59 5.88
C ALA A 72 4.72 -1.38 5.00
N ALA A 73 3.70 -0.58 4.66
CA ALA A 73 3.85 0.61 3.82
C ALA A 73 4.74 1.70 4.45
N GLY A 74 4.66 1.88 5.79
CA GLY A 74 5.54 2.79 6.51
C GLY A 74 7.02 2.41 6.34
N LYS A 75 7.33 1.11 6.37
CA LYS A 75 8.69 0.59 6.17
C LYS A 75 9.20 0.77 4.75
N VAL A 76 8.32 0.65 3.75
CA VAL A 76 8.69 1.03 2.37
C VAL A 76 9.08 2.50 2.31
N PHE A 77 8.28 3.38 2.90
CA PHE A 77 8.57 4.82 2.88
C PHE A 77 9.85 5.19 3.64
N GLU A 78 10.11 4.57 4.80
CA GLU A 78 11.41 4.68 5.50
C GLU A 78 12.57 4.25 4.60
N GLY A 79 12.40 3.17 3.82
CA GLY A 79 13.38 2.70 2.86
C GLY A 79 13.70 3.69 1.74
N ALA A 80 12.75 4.55 1.37
CA ALA A 80 12.99 5.60 0.38
C ALA A 80 14.11 6.55 0.85
N ARG A 81 14.00 7.01 2.11
CA ARG A 81 14.95 7.93 2.75
C ARG A 81 16.34 7.33 2.90
N ALA A 82 16.40 6.01 3.07
CA ALA A 82 17.64 5.26 3.17
C ALA A 82 18.25 4.90 1.80
N GLY A 83 17.58 5.24 0.69
CA GLY A 83 18.06 4.94 -0.67
C GLY A 83 18.17 3.44 -0.98
N ILE A 84 17.37 2.59 -0.31
CA ILE A 84 17.48 1.13 -0.45
C ILE A 84 16.65 0.54 -1.59
N TRP A 85 15.80 1.34 -2.24
CA TRP A 85 15.05 0.97 -3.45
C TRP A 85 14.94 2.14 -4.43
N ASP A 86 14.67 1.83 -5.70
CA ASP A 86 14.56 2.77 -6.82
C ASP A 86 13.10 2.99 -7.24
N VAL A 87 12.25 1.96 -7.11
CA VAL A 87 10.81 2.04 -7.34
C VAL A 87 10.02 1.40 -6.20
N GLY A 88 8.90 2.00 -5.83
CA GLY A 88 8.00 1.51 -4.78
C GLY A 88 6.53 1.58 -5.17
N PHE A 89 5.72 0.71 -4.57
CA PHE A 89 4.29 0.58 -4.86
C PHE A 89 3.47 0.93 -3.63
N MET A 90 2.94 2.14 -3.59
CA MET A 90 2.18 2.66 -2.46
C MET A 90 1.09 3.64 -2.89
N ALA A 91 0.10 3.85 -2.01
CA ALA A 91 -0.92 4.87 -2.23
C ALA A 91 -0.30 6.27 -2.31
N ILE A 92 -0.87 7.09 -3.19
CA ILE A 92 -0.54 8.51 -3.31
C ILE A 92 -1.01 9.20 -2.03
N GLU A 93 -0.08 9.84 -1.35
CA GLU A 93 -0.33 10.41 -0.04
C GLU A 93 0.43 11.73 0.13
N PRO A 94 -0.24 12.87 0.41
CA PRO A 94 0.37 14.19 0.38
C PRO A 94 1.65 14.32 1.21
N VAL A 95 1.70 13.73 2.41
CA VAL A 95 2.91 13.79 3.25
C VAL A 95 4.09 13.03 2.62
N ARG A 96 3.82 11.99 1.82
CA ARG A 96 4.86 11.22 1.12
C ARG A 96 5.30 11.91 -0.16
N ALA A 97 4.40 12.63 -0.83
CA ALA A 97 4.70 13.35 -2.07
C ALA A 97 5.75 14.47 -1.91
N ALA A 98 6.04 14.86 -0.67
CA ALA A 98 7.14 15.77 -0.36
C ALA A 98 8.53 15.15 -0.54
N GLU A 99 8.64 13.82 -0.54
CA GLU A 99 9.93 13.10 -0.53
C GLU A 99 10.06 12.09 -1.66
N VAL A 100 8.95 11.64 -2.25
CA VAL A 100 8.94 10.73 -3.40
C VAL A 100 8.06 11.27 -4.52
N MET A 101 8.46 11.01 -5.77
CA MET A 101 7.63 11.30 -6.94
C MET A 101 6.67 10.14 -7.21
N PHE A 102 5.45 10.47 -7.63
CA PHE A 102 4.43 9.49 -8.00
C PHE A 102 4.23 9.46 -9.51
N THR A 103 4.01 8.26 -10.06
CA THR A 103 3.53 8.07 -11.43
C THR A 103 2.03 8.39 -11.52
N ALA A 104 1.46 8.28 -12.73
CA ALA A 104 0.02 8.10 -12.85
C ALA A 104 -0.44 6.87 -12.03
N PRO A 105 -1.62 6.91 -11.40
CA PRO A 105 -2.16 5.77 -10.67
C PRO A 105 -2.50 4.63 -11.63
N TYR A 106 -2.21 3.39 -11.21
CA TYR A 106 -2.46 2.18 -12.00
C TYR A 106 -3.55 1.26 -11.38
N VAL A 107 -3.96 1.53 -10.14
CA VAL A 107 -5.00 0.77 -9.44
C VAL A 107 -5.67 1.66 -8.39
N ILE A 108 -6.97 1.45 -8.19
CA ILE A 108 -7.74 2.06 -7.08
C ILE A 108 -7.96 0.96 -6.04
N ILE A 109 -7.53 1.23 -4.81
CA ILE A 109 -7.77 0.37 -3.66
C ILE A 109 -8.71 1.10 -2.72
N GLU A 110 -9.86 0.50 -2.44
CA GLU A 110 -10.86 1.09 -1.55
C GLU A 110 -10.48 0.87 -0.10
N GLY A 111 -10.34 1.96 0.66
CA GLY A 111 -10.30 1.94 2.11
C GLY A 111 -11.72 2.03 2.69
N THR A 112 -12.03 1.23 3.70
CA THR A 112 -13.33 1.28 4.38
C THR A 112 -13.23 0.84 5.84
N TYR A 113 -14.38 0.73 6.49
CA TYR A 113 -14.52 0.28 7.86
C TYR A 113 -15.22 -1.08 7.93
N MET A 114 -14.84 -1.85 8.94
CA MET A 114 -15.52 -3.05 9.39
C MET A 114 -15.99 -2.84 10.82
N VAL A 115 -17.22 -3.21 11.09
CA VAL A 115 -17.87 -3.09 12.40
C VAL A 115 -18.52 -4.42 12.77
N ARG A 116 -18.90 -4.59 14.04
CA ARG A 116 -19.70 -5.74 14.47
C ARG A 116 -21.11 -5.66 13.87
N ARG A 117 -21.76 -6.80 13.71
CA ARG A 117 -23.11 -6.91 13.11
C ARG A 117 -24.16 -6.05 13.84
N GLU A 118 -24.08 -6.01 15.16
CA GLU A 118 -24.93 -5.23 16.07
C GLU A 118 -24.54 -3.75 16.17
N SER A 119 -23.50 -3.30 15.46
CA SER A 119 -23.13 -1.89 15.39
C SER A 119 -24.28 -1.04 14.81
N PRO A 120 -24.51 0.18 15.36
CA PRO A 120 -25.47 1.10 14.78
C PRO A 120 -24.98 1.74 13.47
N PHE A 121 -23.68 1.66 13.16
CA PHE A 121 -23.11 2.33 11.99
C PHE A 121 -23.52 1.66 10.68
N ARG A 122 -24.00 2.47 9.73
CA ARG A 122 -24.44 2.10 8.39
C ARG A 122 -23.71 2.88 7.30
N ASP A 123 -23.10 4.01 7.64
CA ASP A 123 -22.29 4.82 6.72
C ASP A 123 -20.90 5.12 7.29
N VAL A 124 -19.92 5.30 6.39
CA VAL A 124 -18.52 5.59 6.78
C VAL A 124 -18.38 6.93 7.51
N GLY A 125 -19.25 7.90 7.23
CA GLY A 125 -19.25 9.21 7.89
C GLY A 125 -19.71 9.17 9.35
N GLU A 126 -20.36 8.09 9.78
CA GLU A 126 -20.94 8.00 11.12
C GLU A 126 -19.93 7.63 12.21
N VAL A 127 -18.73 7.16 11.86
CA VAL A 127 -17.78 6.61 12.84
C VAL A 127 -17.02 7.67 13.63
N ASP A 128 -16.94 8.92 13.14
CA ASP A 128 -16.17 10.00 13.79
C ASP A 128 -16.95 10.65 14.93
N GLN A 129 -17.17 9.88 16.00
CA GLN A 129 -17.89 10.30 17.20
C GLN A 129 -17.03 10.18 18.47
N PRO A 130 -17.29 11.00 19.49
CA PRO A 130 -16.62 10.87 20.78
C PRO A 130 -16.81 9.47 21.38
N GLY A 131 -15.73 8.91 21.92
CA GLY A 131 -15.75 7.59 22.56
C GLY A 131 -15.56 6.40 21.61
N ILE A 132 -15.68 6.60 20.28
CA ILE A 132 -15.44 5.54 19.30
C ILE A 132 -13.95 5.27 19.13
N LYS A 133 -13.56 3.99 19.12
CA LYS A 133 -12.18 3.53 18.94
C LYS A 133 -12.03 2.83 17.59
N ILE A 134 -11.16 3.38 16.75
CA ILE A 134 -10.90 2.88 15.39
C ILE A 134 -9.51 2.24 15.36
N ALA A 135 -9.46 0.95 15.02
CA ALA A 135 -8.23 0.22 14.77
C ALA A 135 -7.69 0.55 13.37
N VAL A 136 -6.40 0.88 13.26
CA VAL A 136 -5.73 1.14 11.99
C VAL A 136 -4.27 0.65 12.02
N GLY A 137 -3.72 0.23 10.89
CA GLY A 137 -2.29 -0.15 10.81
C GLY A 137 -1.39 1.09 10.86
N LEU A 138 -0.43 1.14 11.80
CA LEU A 138 0.52 2.26 11.97
C LEU A 138 1.26 2.60 10.67
N GLY A 139 1.23 3.86 10.26
CA GLY A 139 1.95 4.35 9.08
C GLY A 139 1.42 3.80 7.74
N SER A 140 0.27 3.13 7.75
CA SER A 140 -0.47 2.82 6.53
C SER A 140 -1.02 4.10 5.89
N ALA A 141 -1.39 4.04 4.61
CA ALA A 141 -2.04 5.17 3.96
C ALA A 141 -3.38 5.53 4.64
N TYR A 142 -4.09 4.52 5.17
CA TYR A 142 -5.32 4.70 5.93
C TYR A 142 -5.07 5.43 7.25
N ASP A 143 -4.01 5.07 7.99
CA ASP A 143 -3.63 5.79 9.22
C ASP A 143 -3.32 7.26 8.92
N LEU A 144 -2.53 7.52 7.88
CA LEU A 144 -2.21 8.89 7.48
C LEU A 144 -3.47 9.66 7.12
N TYR A 145 -4.38 9.08 6.34
CA TYR A 145 -5.66 9.68 5.98
C TYR A 145 -6.52 9.97 7.22
N LEU A 146 -6.78 8.96 8.04
CA LEU A 146 -7.62 9.07 9.23
C LEU A 146 -7.05 10.07 10.24
N THR A 147 -5.73 10.11 10.40
CA THR A 147 -5.06 11.10 11.27
C THR A 147 -5.38 12.54 10.86
N ARG A 148 -5.58 12.80 9.57
CA ARG A 148 -5.95 14.14 9.07
C ARG A 148 -7.44 14.41 9.17
N THR A 149 -8.28 13.40 9.03
CA THR A 149 -9.73 13.58 8.82
C THR A 149 -10.59 13.32 10.05
N ILE A 150 -10.21 12.37 10.91
CA ILE A 150 -10.91 12.06 12.16
C ILE A 150 -10.67 13.18 13.18
N LYS A 151 -11.74 13.67 13.81
CA LYS A 151 -11.71 14.81 14.75
C LYS A 151 -12.17 14.44 16.16
N GLN A 152 -13.00 13.42 16.30
CA GLN A 152 -13.66 13.06 17.56
C GLN A 152 -13.35 11.62 18.00
N ALA A 153 -13.30 10.68 17.06
CA ALA A 153 -12.95 9.29 17.38
C ALA A 153 -11.47 9.14 17.73
N THR A 154 -11.15 8.09 18.49
CA THR A 154 -9.79 7.75 18.89
C THR A 154 -9.19 6.72 17.93
N LEU A 155 -8.05 7.05 17.32
CA LEU A 155 -7.28 6.10 16.51
C LEU A 155 -6.36 5.25 17.39
N LEU A 156 -6.55 3.94 17.37
CA LEU A 156 -5.65 2.95 17.94
C LEU A 156 -4.85 2.29 16.82
N ARG A 157 -3.53 2.22 16.98
CA ARG A 157 -2.62 1.82 15.91
C ARG A 157 -2.01 0.46 16.18
N ALA A 158 -2.27 -0.50 15.30
CA ALA A 158 -1.60 -1.79 15.32
C ALA A 158 -0.13 -1.61 14.90
N ALA A 159 0.79 -2.16 15.68
CA ALA A 159 2.23 -1.93 15.53
C ALA A 159 2.78 -2.43 14.19
N THR A 160 2.22 -3.52 13.67
CA THR A 160 2.48 -4.01 12.31
C THR A 160 1.53 -3.29 11.34
N GLY A 161 2.04 -2.25 10.69
CA GLY A 161 1.29 -1.30 9.84
C GLY A 161 0.67 -1.81 8.54
N GLY A 162 0.35 -3.10 8.44
CA GLY A 162 -0.20 -3.76 7.26
C GLY A 162 -0.79 -5.14 7.59
N GLY A 163 -1.36 -5.81 6.58
CA GLY A 163 -1.94 -7.14 6.74
C GLY A 163 -3.21 -7.13 7.60
N THR A 164 -3.34 -8.12 8.51
CA THR A 164 -4.52 -8.36 9.36
C THR A 164 -4.40 -7.78 10.77
N ALA A 165 -3.28 -7.13 11.11
CA ALA A 165 -2.98 -6.76 12.50
C ALA A 165 -4.02 -5.80 13.14
N MET A 166 -4.57 -4.88 12.36
CA MET A 166 -5.65 -3.99 12.83
C MET A 166 -6.97 -4.73 13.03
N ILE A 167 -7.22 -5.79 12.27
CA ILE A 167 -8.38 -6.68 12.45
C ILE A 167 -8.21 -7.46 13.75
N GLU A 168 -7.03 -8.05 13.97
CA GLU A 168 -6.70 -8.77 15.21
C GLU A 168 -6.86 -7.88 16.45
N MET A 169 -6.34 -6.65 16.40
CA MET A 169 -6.49 -5.68 17.48
C MET A 169 -7.97 -5.31 17.70
N PHE A 170 -8.75 -5.09 16.63
CA PHE A 170 -10.19 -4.84 16.73
C PHE A 170 -10.94 -5.98 17.44
N VAL A 171 -10.57 -7.22 17.14
CA VAL A 171 -11.18 -8.41 17.75
C VAL A 171 -10.77 -8.55 19.21
N ASN A 172 -9.47 -8.58 19.48
CA ASN A 172 -8.89 -8.87 20.79
C ASN A 172 -9.22 -7.78 21.81
N ASP A 173 -9.13 -6.52 21.41
CA ASP A 173 -9.34 -5.38 22.31
C ASP A 173 -10.81 -4.93 22.33
N ARG A 174 -11.68 -5.65 21.62
CA ARG A 174 -13.12 -5.39 21.50
C ARG A 174 -13.41 -3.95 21.07
N LEU A 175 -12.69 -3.47 20.06
CA LEU A 175 -12.85 -2.11 19.54
C LEU A 175 -14.14 -1.97 18.72
N ASP A 176 -14.51 -0.73 18.43
CA ASP A 176 -15.76 -0.38 17.76
C ASP A 176 -15.67 -0.55 16.24
N VAL A 177 -14.51 -0.21 15.67
CA VAL A 177 -14.28 -0.16 14.22
C VAL A 177 -12.88 -0.68 13.87
N ALA A 178 -12.78 -1.51 12.84
CA ALA A 178 -11.52 -1.78 12.13
C ALA A 178 -11.49 -1.00 10.81
N SER A 179 -10.36 -0.42 10.45
CA SER A 179 -10.16 0.30 9.19
C SER A 179 -9.10 -0.38 8.32
N GLY A 180 -9.24 -0.31 7.00
CA GLY A 180 -8.27 -0.91 6.09
C GLY A 180 -8.82 -1.13 4.68
N VAL A 181 -8.14 -2.00 3.93
CA VAL A 181 -8.53 -2.39 2.57
C VAL A 181 -9.86 -3.14 2.59
N ARG A 182 -10.85 -2.70 1.79
CA ARG A 182 -12.16 -3.36 1.68
C ARG A 182 -12.06 -4.86 1.48
N GLN A 183 -11.26 -5.32 0.52
CA GLN A 183 -11.12 -6.75 0.22
C GLN A 183 -10.64 -7.58 1.43
N GLN A 184 -9.73 -7.03 2.24
CA GLN A 184 -9.21 -7.72 3.43
C GLN A 184 -10.27 -7.78 4.54
N LEU A 185 -10.97 -6.67 4.75
CA LEU A 185 -12.06 -6.57 5.72
C LEU A 185 -13.24 -7.49 5.34
N ASP A 186 -13.66 -7.46 4.08
CA ASP A 186 -14.74 -8.31 3.56
C ASP A 186 -14.40 -9.80 3.66
N ALA A 187 -13.16 -10.18 3.33
CA ALA A 187 -12.71 -11.57 3.46
C ALA A 187 -12.81 -12.03 4.92
N TYR A 188 -12.30 -11.23 5.86
CA TYR A 188 -12.39 -11.55 7.27
C TYR A 188 -13.84 -11.66 7.75
N ALA A 189 -14.70 -10.70 7.40
CA ALA A 189 -16.10 -10.68 7.81
C ALA A 189 -16.91 -11.85 7.25
N LYS A 190 -16.61 -12.32 6.02
CA LYS A 190 -17.25 -13.51 5.44
C LYS A 190 -16.93 -14.78 6.23
N ASP A 191 -15.71 -14.89 6.73
CA ASP A 191 -15.26 -16.03 7.53
C ASP A 191 -15.72 -15.92 9.00
N HIS A 192 -16.22 -14.75 9.44
CA HIS A 192 -16.65 -14.44 10.81
C HIS A 192 -17.96 -13.60 10.83
N PRO A 193 -19.12 -14.19 10.49
CA PRO A 193 -20.38 -13.47 10.24
C PRO A 193 -21.15 -12.97 11.46
#